data_AF-A0A851CPG9-F1
#
_entry.id   AF-A0A851CPG9-F1
#
_cell.length_a   1.000
_cell.length_b   1.000
_cell.length_c   1.000
_cell.angle_alpha   90.00
_cell.angle_beta   90.00
_cell.angle_gamma   90.00
#
_symmetry.space_group_name_H-M   'P 1'
#
loop_
_entity.id
_entity.type
_entity.pdbx_description
1 polymer ?
#
loop_
_entity_poly.entity_id
_entity_poly.type
_entity_poly.pdbx_seq_one_letter_code
_entity_poly.pdbx_strand_id
1 'polypeptide(L)'
;RELSEMETEDQQMLLQIDELEKSEKNCQEMLEKYDFTEWEITEWSEQQAVFHFLYDSVELTVVFGPPVDGDDFGVDPSRTIVSLKFESFLDEEQAPPSSCLVHRLIFQFIESQGSWQEKCPTLCYLPQVLHDISLVVNRCKILGEEMEFLENWGGKFNLLKTDIKDTEVKLLFSSSVAFAKFELTLSLSPNYPSAALPFSVQTLIGNIGEKEISAVLSSVPVGHHYLRRTVTLIHQNLLYNPR
;
A
#
# COMPACT_ATOMS: atom_id res chain seq x y z
N ARG A 1 -5.59 16.09 -50.00
CA ARG A 1 -4.56 15.34 -49.24
C ARG A 1 -4.67 15.72 -47.78
N GLU A 2 -4.48 16.99 -47.44
CA GLU A 2 -4.64 17.54 -46.08
C GLU A 2 -6.00 17.26 -45.41
N LEU A 3 -7.13 17.42 -46.12
CA LEU A 3 -8.47 17.11 -45.57
C LEU A 3 -8.68 15.61 -45.25
N SER A 4 -8.10 14.73 -46.05
CA SER A 4 -8.24 13.27 -45.86
C SER A 4 -7.33 12.76 -44.74
N GLU A 5 -6.19 13.42 -44.52
CA GLU A 5 -5.27 13.13 -43.41
C GLU A 5 -5.89 13.59 -42.07
N MET A 6 -6.52 14.76 -42.06
CA MET A 6 -7.25 15.29 -40.90
C MET A 6 -8.44 14.40 -40.49
N GLU A 7 -9.23 13.92 -41.46
CA GLU A 7 -10.35 13.00 -41.18
C GLU A 7 -9.87 11.65 -40.60
N THR A 8 -8.68 11.17 -41.01
CA THR A 8 -8.11 9.95 -40.43
C THR A 8 -7.55 10.16 -39.02
N GLU A 9 -7.01 11.34 -38.73
CA GLU A 9 -6.55 11.70 -37.38
C GLU A 9 -7.72 11.84 -36.40
N ASP A 10 -8.82 12.47 -36.82
CA ASP A 10 -10.04 12.59 -36.02
C ASP A 10 -10.66 11.21 -35.69
N GLN A 11 -10.67 10.29 -36.66
CA GLN A 11 -11.14 8.92 -36.42
C GLN A 11 -10.25 8.15 -35.45
N GLN A 12 -8.93 8.32 -35.52
CA GLN A 12 -8.01 7.69 -34.57
C GLN A 12 -8.19 8.25 -33.15
N MET A 13 -8.37 9.55 -33.03
CA MET A 13 -8.63 10.21 -31.74
C MET A 13 -9.94 9.73 -31.12
N LEU A 14 -11.00 9.58 -31.92
CA LEU A 14 -12.28 9.05 -31.43
C LEU A 14 -12.16 7.60 -30.92
N LEU A 15 -11.38 6.76 -31.60
CA LEU A 15 -11.11 5.39 -31.13
C LEU A 15 -10.32 5.37 -29.82
N GLN A 16 -9.36 6.29 -29.65
CA GLN A 16 -8.62 6.42 -28.39
C GLN A 16 -9.51 6.89 -27.25
N ILE A 17 -10.44 7.81 -27.50
CA ILE A 17 -11.41 8.28 -26.50
C ILE A 17 -12.32 7.12 -26.08
N ASP A 18 -12.85 6.34 -27.02
CA ASP A 18 -13.71 5.18 -26.70
C ASP A 18 -12.96 4.10 -25.89
N GLU A 19 -11.68 3.85 -26.20
CA GLU A 19 -10.83 2.95 -25.40
C GLU A 19 -10.60 3.47 -23.99
N LEU A 20 -10.37 4.78 -23.83
CA LEU A 20 -10.17 5.43 -22.53
C LEU A 20 -11.46 5.40 -21.69
N GLU A 21 -12.61 5.73 -22.27
CA GLU A 21 -13.91 5.68 -21.58
C GLU A 21 -14.24 4.25 -21.13
N LYS A 22 -13.94 3.25 -21.96
CA LYS A 22 -14.13 1.84 -21.59
C LYS A 22 -13.18 1.41 -20.47
N SER A 23 -11.94 1.89 -20.49
CA SER A 23 -10.97 1.67 -19.42
C SER A 23 -11.41 2.31 -18.11
N GLU A 24 -11.86 3.57 -18.16
CA GLU A 24 -12.41 4.30 -17.01
C GLU A 24 -13.59 3.54 -16.39
N LYS A 25 -14.56 3.13 -17.21
CA LYS A 25 -15.72 2.36 -16.75
C LYS A 25 -15.32 1.04 -16.09
N ASN A 26 -14.37 0.30 -16.67
CA ASN A 26 -13.88 -0.94 -16.09
C ASN A 26 -13.13 -0.71 -14.76
N CYS A 27 -12.34 0.36 -14.66
CA CYS A 27 -11.72 0.79 -13.41
C CYS A 27 -12.77 1.16 -12.36
N GLN A 28 -13.84 1.85 -12.74
CA GLN A 28 -14.92 2.21 -11.83
C GLN A 28 -15.73 0.99 -11.36
N GLU A 29 -16.07 0.07 -12.26
CA GLU A 29 -16.71 -1.20 -11.91
C GLU A 29 -15.83 -2.05 -10.98
N MET A 30 -14.50 -2.02 -11.18
CA MET A 30 -13.54 -2.65 -10.26
C MET A 30 -13.54 -1.94 -8.89
N LEU A 31 -13.55 -0.60 -8.86
CA LEU A 31 -13.62 0.18 -7.62
C LEU A 31 -14.93 -0.06 -6.85
N GLU A 32 -16.06 -0.23 -7.53
CA GLU A 32 -17.35 -0.55 -6.91
C GLU A 32 -17.42 -2.01 -6.42
N LYS A 33 -16.73 -2.93 -7.11
CA LYS A 33 -16.70 -4.36 -6.77
C LYS A 33 -15.79 -4.65 -5.57
N TYR A 34 -14.71 -3.89 -5.40
CA TYR A 34 -13.84 -3.96 -4.25
C TYR A 34 -14.25 -2.82 -3.31
N ASP A 35 -15.11 -3.11 -2.34
CA ASP A 35 -15.46 -2.13 -1.31
C ASP A 35 -14.19 -1.80 -0.50
N PHE A 36 -13.53 -0.70 -0.88
CA PHE A 36 -12.29 -0.21 -0.29
C PHE A 36 -12.53 0.58 0.99
N THR A 37 -13.73 0.50 1.56
CA THR A 37 -14.07 1.15 2.82
C THR A 37 -13.34 0.41 3.96
N GLU A 38 -12.07 0.77 4.17
CA GLU A 38 -11.21 0.23 5.23
C GLU A 38 -11.48 0.85 6.60
N TRP A 39 -12.56 1.64 6.72
CA TRP A 39 -12.93 2.33 7.95
C TRP A 39 -14.36 2.07 8.40
N GLU A 40 -14.54 2.14 9.71
CA GLU A 40 -15.83 2.17 10.37
C GLU A 40 -15.99 3.49 11.13
N ILE A 41 -17.20 4.07 11.10
CA ILE A 41 -17.52 5.26 11.91
C ILE A 41 -18.02 4.78 13.27
N THR A 42 -17.34 5.20 14.32
CA THR A 42 -17.73 4.86 15.71
C THR A 42 -18.35 6.03 16.44
N GLU A 43 -18.08 7.26 16.02
CA GLU A 43 -18.75 8.46 16.51
C GLU A 43 -19.08 9.42 15.36
N TRP A 44 -20.30 9.96 15.39
CA TRP A 44 -20.70 11.06 14.52
C TRP A 44 -21.58 12.03 15.32
N SER A 45 -20.99 13.15 15.73
CA SER A 45 -21.61 14.16 16.60
C SER A 45 -21.42 15.57 16.05
N GLU A 46 -22.18 16.53 16.59
CA GLU A 46 -22.03 17.92 16.20
C GLU A 46 -20.59 18.43 16.38
N GLN A 47 -19.82 17.89 17.32
CA GLN A 47 -18.47 18.39 17.61
C GLN A 47 -17.39 17.63 16.85
N GLN A 48 -17.59 16.34 16.57
CA GLN A 48 -16.55 15.50 16.00
C GLN A 48 -17.09 14.27 15.26
N ALA A 49 -16.22 13.66 14.47
CA ALA A 49 -16.39 12.32 13.93
C ALA A 49 -15.15 11.48 14.24
N VAL A 50 -15.35 10.20 14.53
CA VAL A 50 -14.28 9.25 14.82
C VAL A 50 -14.38 8.08 13.85
N PHE A 51 -13.28 7.82 13.16
CA PHE A 51 -13.12 6.75 12.19
C PHE A 51 -12.05 5.78 12.66
N HIS A 52 -12.36 4.49 12.62
CA HIS A 52 -11.42 3.42 12.92
C HIS A 52 -11.00 2.70 11.66
N PHE A 53 -9.70 2.44 11.52
CA PHE A 53 -9.09 1.71 10.42
C PHE A 53 -8.32 0.51 10.96
N LEU A 54 -8.06 -0.46 10.08
CA LEU A 54 -7.19 -1.61 10.35
C LEU A 54 -7.60 -2.35 11.65
N TYR A 55 -8.84 -2.82 11.72
CA TYR A 55 -9.36 -3.55 12.88
C TYR A 55 -9.25 -2.72 14.19
N ASP A 56 -9.73 -1.47 14.14
CA ASP A 56 -9.79 -0.53 15.27
C ASP A 56 -8.44 -0.10 15.87
N SER A 57 -7.34 -0.44 15.21
CA SER A 57 -5.99 -0.20 15.72
C SER A 57 -5.41 1.16 15.29
N VAL A 58 -6.03 1.82 14.31
CA VAL A 58 -5.71 3.18 13.86
C VAL A 58 -6.98 4.02 13.92
N GLU A 59 -6.93 5.15 14.59
CA GLU A 59 -8.06 6.07 14.74
C GLU A 59 -7.76 7.41 14.07
N LEU A 60 -8.77 7.94 13.40
CA LEU A 60 -8.82 9.32 12.93
C LEU A 60 -9.95 10.06 13.66
N THR A 61 -9.59 11.04 14.48
CA THR A 61 -10.52 12.00 15.08
C THR A 61 -10.59 13.26 14.23
N VAL A 62 -11.78 13.61 13.76
CA VAL A 62 -12.06 14.85 13.01
C VAL A 62 -12.87 15.78 13.90
N VAL A 63 -12.33 16.95 14.22
CA VAL A 63 -13.02 17.95 15.06
C VAL A 63 -13.61 19.03 14.16
N PHE A 64 -14.91 19.25 14.27
CA PHE A 64 -15.64 20.23 13.47
C PHE A 64 -15.58 21.62 14.09
N GLY A 65 -15.61 22.64 13.23
CA GLY A 65 -15.78 24.03 13.62
C GLY A 65 -17.18 24.31 14.16
N PRO A 66 -17.40 25.50 14.75
CA PRO A 66 -18.72 25.88 15.23
C PRO A 66 -19.76 25.79 14.09
N PRO A 67 -21.01 25.39 14.39
CA PRO A 67 -22.07 25.38 13.40
C PRO A 67 -22.29 26.79 12.85
N VAL A 68 -22.59 26.88 11.56
CA VAL A 68 -23.00 28.15 10.94
C VAL A 68 -24.48 28.38 11.25
N ASP A 69 -24.90 29.63 11.46
CA ASP A 69 -26.31 29.95 11.78
C ASP A 69 -27.26 29.38 10.70
N GLY A 70 -28.13 28.46 11.12
CA GLY A 70 -29.09 27.77 10.23
C GLY A 70 -28.57 26.47 9.60
N ASP A 71 -27.40 25.98 10.00
CA ASP A 71 -26.86 24.67 9.60
C ASP A 71 -27.56 23.53 10.35
N ASP A 72 -28.09 22.57 9.58
CA ASP A 72 -28.55 21.28 10.10
C ASP A 72 -27.37 20.30 10.05
N PHE A 73 -27.00 19.76 11.21
CA PHE A 73 -25.83 18.89 11.34
C PHE A 73 -25.80 17.75 10.30
N GLY A 74 -24.69 17.69 9.54
CA GLY A 74 -24.47 16.67 8.50
C GLY A 74 -25.07 17.01 7.13
N VAL A 75 -25.67 18.19 6.98
CA VAL A 75 -26.25 18.64 5.69
C VAL A 75 -25.34 19.62 4.97
N ASP A 76 -24.66 20.54 5.68
CA ASP A 76 -23.76 21.50 5.03
C ASP A 76 -22.32 20.94 4.85
N PRO A 77 -21.88 20.68 3.59
CA PRO A 77 -20.53 20.22 3.31
C PRO A 77 -19.47 21.33 3.47
N SER A 78 -19.88 22.59 3.68
CA SER A 78 -18.99 23.74 3.87
C SER A 78 -18.45 23.88 5.29
N ARG A 79 -18.96 23.07 6.23
CA ARG A 79 -18.53 23.09 7.62
C ARG A 79 -17.02 22.92 7.76
N THR A 80 -16.39 23.80 8.52
CA THR A 80 -14.93 23.81 8.70
C THR A 80 -14.45 22.65 9.57
N ILE A 81 -13.24 22.16 9.30
CA ILE A 81 -12.55 21.18 10.14
C ILE A 81 -11.42 21.90 10.88
N VAL A 82 -11.48 21.82 12.20
CA VAL A 82 -10.52 22.50 13.10
C VAL A 82 -9.30 21.63 13.35
N SER A 83 -9.46 20.31 13.36
CA SER A 83 -8.38 19.37 13.63
C SER A 83 -8.65 18.03 12.99
N LEU A 84 -7.60 17.39 12.49
CA LEU A 84 -7.54 15.97 12.15
C LEU A 84 -6.41 15.36 12.95
N LYS A 85 -6.71 14.37 13.79
CA LYS A 85 -5.73 13.72 14.64
C LYS A 85 -5.75 12.22 14.35
N PHE A 86 -4.56 11.66 14.16
CA PHE A 86 -4.37 10.22 13.98
C PHE A 86 -3.71 9.63 15.23
N GLU A 87 -4.24 8.51 15.70
CA GLU A 87 -3.71 7.78 16.86
C GLU A 87 -3.59 6.29 16.55
N SER A 88 -2.56 5.65 17.10
CA SER A 88 -2.40 4.20 17.03
C SER A 88 -2.67 3.59 18.39
N PHE A 89 -3.47 2.53 18.38
CA PHE A 89 -3.76 1.71 19.56
C PHE A 89 -3.07 0.34 19.52
N LEU A 90 -2.05 0.17 18.67
CA LEU A 90 -1.26 -1.05 18.65
C LEU A 90 -0.32 -1.10 19.87
N ASP A 91 -0.40 -2.18 20.63
CA ASP A 91 0.59 -2.50 21.65
C ASP A 91 1.85 -3.06 20.98
N GLU A 92 2.84 -2.20 20.71
CA GLU A 92 4.08 -2.58 20.03
C GLU A 92 4.89 -3.68 20.76
N GLU A 93 4.72 -3.84 22.08
CA GLU A 93 5.44 -4.86 22.85
C GLU A 93 4.82 -6.26 22.68
N GLN A 94 3.50 -6.33 22.45
CA GLN A 94 2.76 -7.59 22.32
C GLN A 94 2.42 -7.95 20.87
N ALA A 95 2.41 -6.96 19.96
CA ALA A 95 2.00 -7.16 18.59
C ALA A 95 3.04 -7.95 17.77
N PRO A 96 2.58 -8.74 16.77
CA PRO A 96 3.48 -9.36 15.80
C PRO A 96 4.34 -8.31 15.07
N PRO A 97 5.61 -8.61 14.74
CA PRO A 97 6.48 -7.69 14.02
C PRO A 97 5.89 -7.21 12.68
N SER A 98 5.11 -8.04 12.00
CA SER A 98 4.39 -7.68 10.77
C SER A 98 3.36 -6.59 11.02
N SER A 99 2.58 -6.67 12.10
CA SER A 99 1.62 -5.64 12.51
C SER A 99 2.33 -4.32 12.85
N CYS A 100 3.44 -4.39 13.60
CA CYS A 100 4.25 -3.20 13.92
C CYS A 100 4.78 -2.51 12.67
N LEU A 101 5.25 -3.29 11.67
CA LEU A 101 5.68 -2.78 10.37
C LEU A 101 4.54 -2.07 9.63
N VAL A 102 3.36 -2.69 9.57
CA VAL A 102 2.17 -2.13 8.91
C VAL A 102 1.80 -0.76 9.51
N HIS A 103 1.70 -0.68 10.83
CA HIS A 103 1.42 0.56 11.53
C HIS A 103 2.46 1.63 11.25
N ARG A 104 3.73 1.26 11.31
CA ARG A 104 4.83 2.18 11.05
C ARG A 104 4.76 2.78 9.65
N LEU A 105 4.46 1.97 8.63
CA LEU A 105 4.32 2.46 7.26
C LEU A 105 3.09 3.37 7.10
N ILE A 106 1.96 3.04 7.74
CA ILE A 106 0.77 3.91 7.73
C ILE A 106 1.09 5.27 8.37
N PHE A 107 1.73 5.28 9.53
CA PHE A 107 2.07 6.52 10.22
C PHE A 107 3.14 7.33 9.49
N GLN A 108 4.13 6.68 8.86
CA GLN A 108 5.06 7.35 7.97
C GLN A 108 4.35 8.04 6.80
N PHE A 109 3.31 7.42 6.22
CA PHE A 109 2.50 8.08 5.21
C PHE A 109 1.78 9.31 5.79
N ILE A 110 1.07 9.13 6.91
CA ILE A 110 0.31 10.20 7.58
C ILE A 110 1.22 11.39 7.87
N GLU A 111 2.39 11.15 8.44
CA GLU A 111 3.38 12.20 8.77
C GLU A 111 3.96 12.86 7.51
N SER A 112 4.21 12.08 6.44
CA SER A 112 4.73 12.62 5.18
C SER A 112 3.76 13.58 4.47
N GLN A 113 2.47 13.52 4.78
CA GLN A 113 1.47 14.38 4.15
C GLN A 113 1.48 15.82 4.69
N GLY A 114 2.25 16.13 5.72
CA GLY A 114 2.31 17.47 6.32
C GLY A 114 1.04 17.80 7.09
N SER A 115 0.50 19.02 6.92
CA SER A 115 -0.72 19.44 7.62
C SER A 115 -1.97 18.88 6.95
N TRP A 116 -2.56 17.84 7.55
CA TRP A 116 -3.85 17.30 7.11
C TRP A 116 -4.98 18.32 7.18
N GLN A 117 -4.89 19.28 8.10
CA GLN A 117 -5.86 20.37 8.21
C GLN A 117 -5.85 21.28 6.97
N GLU A 118 -4.68 21.54 6.39
CA GLU A 118 -4.59 22.33 5.14
C GLU A 118 -5.17 21.58 3.95
N LYS A 119 -5.05 20.25 3.95
CA LYS A 119 -5.63 19.36 2.93
C LYS A 119 -7.13 19.14 3.08
N CYS A 120 -7.63 19.29 4.30
CA CYS A 120 -9.03 19.04 4.65
C CYS A 120 -9.60 20.21 5.46
N PRO A 121 -9.75 21.40 4.85
CA PRO A 121 -10.22 22.59 5.56
C PRO A 121 -11.71 22.52 5.90
N THR A 122 -12.48 21.76 5.13
CA THR A 122 -13.95 21.64 5.25
C THR A 122 -14.41 20.21 5.02
N LEU A 123 -15.63 19.90 5.49
CA LEU A 123 -16.22 18.56 5.46
C LEU A 123 -16.29 17.95 4.05
N CYS A 124 -16.46 18.76 3.01
CA CYS A 124 -16.46 18.28 1.62
C CYS A 124 -15.16 17.58 1.18
N TYR A 125 -14.03 17.85 1.84
CA TYR A 125 -12.75 17.20 1.55
C TYR A 125 -12.53 15.93 2.36
N LEU A 126 -13.34 15.67 3.40
CA LEU A 126 -13.19 14.50 4.26
C LEU A 126 -13.28 13.18 3.49
N PRO A 127 -14.20 12.99 2.52
CA PRO A 127 -14.24 11.75 1.73
C PRO A 127 -12.91 11.47 0.99
N GLN A 128 -12.24 12.51 0.47
CA GLN A 128 -10.95 12.34 -0.20
C GLN A 128 -9.86 11.90 0.79
N VAL A 129 -9.81 12.51 1.98
CA VAL A 129 -8.86 12.10 3.03
C VAL A 129 -9.09 10.66 3.44
N LEU A 130 -10.34 10.29 3.68
CA LEU A 130 -10.70 8.91 4.05
C LEU A 130 -10.30 7.93 2.94
N HIS A 131 -10.49 8.30 1.68
CA HIS A 131 -10.07 7.48 0.54
C HIS A 131 -8.54 7.31 0.49
N ASP A 132 -7.78 8.39 0.60
CA ASP A 132 -6.32 8.38 0.55
C ASP A 132 -5.73 7.51 1.68
N ILE A 133 -6.27 7.63 2.89
CA ILE A 133 -5.87 6.80 4.03
C ILE A 133 -6.26 5.34 3.80
N SER A 134 -7.49 5.06 3.36
CA SER A 134 -7.95 3.69 3.09
C SER A 134 -7.05 2.97 2.09
N LEU A 135 -6.61 3.68 1.06
CA LEU A 135 -5.72 3.12 0.04
C LEU A 135 -4.37 2.67 0.64
N VAL A 136 -3.78 3.49 1.51
CA VAL A 136 -2.51 3.15 2.16
C VAL A 136 -2.69 2.07 3.21
N VAL A 137 -3.76 2.14 4.01
CA VAL A 137 -4.11 1.11 5.00
C VAL A 137 -4.28 -0.25 4.33
N ASN A 138 -5.06 -0.34 3.25
CA ASN A 138 -5.26 -1.58 2.51
C ASN A 138 -3.95 -2.15 1.96
N ARG A 139 -3.12 -1.30 1.34
CA ARG A 139 -1.81 -1.74 0.81
C ARG A 139 -0.90 -2.29 1.90
N CYS A 140 -0.85 -1.62 3.04
CA CYS A 140 -0.03 -2.06 4.18
C CYS A 140 -0.62 -3.32 4.83
N LYS A 141 -1.94 -3.44 4.94
CA LYS A 141 -2.62 -4.65 5.40
C LYS A 141 -2.26 -5.87 4.55
N ILE A 142 -2.33 -5.75 3.22
CA ILE A 142 -1.91 -6.81 2.29
C ILE A 142 -0.44 -7.18 2.50
N LEU A 143 0.45 -6.20 2.71
CA LEU A 143 1.85 -6.46 3.04
C LEU A 143 1.99 -7.25 4.35
N GLY A 144 1.22 -6.91 5.39
CA GLY A 144 1.18 -7.64 6.66
C GLY A 144 0.79 -9.11 6.46
N GLU A 145 -0.24 -9.37 5.65
CA GLU A 145 -0.66 -10.72 5.27
C GLU A 145 0.43 -11.47 4.48
N GLU A 146 1.15 -10.79 3.59
CA GLU A 146 2.30 -11.36 2.89
C GLU A 146 3.43 -11.76 3.85
N MET A 147 3.71 -10.95 4.88
CA MET A 147 4.71 -11.28 5.89
C MET A 147 4.31 -12.51 6.69
N GLU A 148 3.08 -12.54 7.19
CA GLU A 148 2.56 -13.69 7.93
C GLU A 148 2.58 -14.95 7.05
N PHE A 149 2.26 -14.83 5.76
CA PHE A 149 2.39 -15.93 4.81
C PHE A 149 3.84 -16.43 4.71
N LEU A 150 4.82 -15.53 4.62
CA LEU A 150 6.23 -15.89 4.52
C LEU A 150 6.79 -16.48 5.81
N GLU A 151 6.36 -16.00 6.97
CA GLU A 151 6.74 -16.60 8.27
C GLU A 151 6.21 -18.03 8.39
N ASN A 152 4.96 -18.27 8.00
CA ASN A 152 4.33 -19.59 8.12
C ASN A 152 4.71 -20.57 7.01
N TRP A 153 4.95 -20.09 5.79
CA TRP A 153 5.12 -20.94 4.60
C TRP A 153 6.44 -20.72 3.86
N GLY A 154 7.31 -19.84 4.35
CA GLY A 154 8.60 -19.50 3.74
C GLY A 154 9.50 -20.71 3.45
N GLY A 155 9.45 -21.74 4.32
CA GLY A 155 10.23 -22.96 4.12
C GLY A 155 9.99 -23.66 2.78
N LYS A 156 8.78 -23.53 2.19
CA LYS A 156 8.47 -24.06 0.86
C LYS A 156 9.26 -23.39 -0.26
N PHE A 157 9.79 -22.19 0.00
CA PHE A 157 10.52 -21.36 -0.94
C PHE A 157 12.03 -21.30 -0.63
N ASN A 158 12.54 -22.21 0.21
CA ASN A 158 13.91 -22.15 0.74
C ASN A 158 14.20 -20.87 1.54
N LEU A 159 13.16 -20.19 2.03
CA LEU A 159 13.28 -19.06 2.96
C LEU A 159 13.36 -19.63 4.38
N LEU A 160 14.54 -19.50 4.98
CA LEU A 160 14.87 -20.08 6.28
C LEU A 160 14.41 -19.19 7.44
N LYS A 161 14.53 -17.88 7.28
CA LYS A 161 14.17 -16.91 8.32
C LYS A 161 13.70 -15.61 7.68
N THR A 162 12.66 -15.02 8.26
CA THR A 162 12.26 -13.62 8.08
C THR A 162 12.56 -12.86 9.35
N ASP A 163 13.08 -11.64 9.23
CA ASP A 163 13.36 -10.74 10.35
C ASP A 163 12.92 -9.33 9.94
N ILE A 164 12.22 -8.64 10.82
CA ILE A 164 11.72 -7.29 10.57
C ILE A 164 12.41 -6.36 11.56
N LYS A 165 13.07 -5.33 11.02
CA LYS A 165 13.67 -4.26 11.81
C LYS A 165 13.24 -2.93 11.23
N ASP A 166 12.47 -2.19 11.99
CA ASP A 166 11.91 -0.91 11.57
C ASP A 166 11.07 -1.04 10.29
N THR A 167 11.53 -0.48 9.16
CA THR A 167 10.92 -0.66 7.84
C THR A 167 11.75 -1.56 6.92
N GLU A 168 12.79 -2.20 7.46
CA GLU A 168 13.62 -3.15 6.75
C GLU A 168 13.18 -4.58 7.02
N VAL A 169 13.15 -5.38 5.96
CA VAL A 169 12.76 -6.78 6.01
C VAL A 169 13.89 -7.61 5.49
N LYS A 170 14.38 -8.52 6.33
CA LYS A 170 15.48 -9.41 6.02
C LYS A 170 14.95 -10.81 5.77
N LEU A 171 15.31 -11.35 4.61
CA LEU A 171 14.91 -12.65 4.12
C LEU A 171 16.15 -13.51 3.92
N LEU A 172 16.35 -14.49 4.80
CA LEU A 172 17.48 -15.41 4.73
C LEU A 172 17.11 -16.64 3.90
N PHE A 173 17.68 -16.75 2.70
CA PHE A 173 17.51 -17.90 1.83
C PHE A 173 18.64 -18.91 2.02
N SER A 174 18.31 -20.20 1.95
CA SER A 174 19.28 -21.29 2.04
C SER A 174 18.82 -22.51 1.26
N SER A 175 19.60 -22.93 0.26
CA SER A 175 19.35 -24.14 -0.53
C SER A 175 20.64 -24.94 -0.69
N SER A 176 20.63 -26.19 -0.24
CA SER A 176 21.74 -27.12 -0.47
C SER A 176 21.81 -27.55 -1.94
N VAL A 177 20.67 -27.68 -2.61
CA VAL A 177 20.58 -28.08 -4.03
C VAL A 177 21.26 -27.06 -4.94
N ALA A 178 21.03 -25.77 -4.69
CA ALA A 178 21.68 -24.69 -5.43
C ALA A 178 23.05 -24.30 -4.86
N PHE A 179 23.50 -24.95 -3.78
CA PHE A 179 24.71 -24.60 -3.03
C PHE A 179 24.79 -23.10 -2.72
N ALA A 180 23.68 -22.53 -2.21
CA ALA A 180 23.55 -21.10 -2.01
C ALA A 180 22.93 -20.75 -0.66
N LYS A 181 23.47 -19.69 -0.05
CA LYS A 181 22.92 -19.07 1.15
C LYS A 181 23.18 -17.57 1.08
N PHE A 182 22.14 -16.76 1.22
CA PHE A 182 22.27 -15.30 1.18
C PHE A 182 21.13 -14.66 1.96
N GLU A 183 21.38 -13.45 2.45
CA GLU A 183 20.37 -12.60 3.10
C GLU A 183 20.01 -11.45 2.17
N LEU A 184 18.71 -11.30 1.89
CA LEU A 184 18.16 -10.19 1.14
C LEU A 184 17.53 -9.21 2.12
N THR A 185 17.98 -7.96 2.13
CA THR A 185 17.35 -6.88 2.90
C THR A 185 16.54 -6.01 1.95
N LEU A 186 15.27 -5.80 2.25
CA LEU A 186 14.34 -4.94 1.52
C LEU A 186 13.95 -3.74 2.38
N SER A 187 14.12 -2.53 1.88
CA SER A 187 13.66 -1.32 2.57
C SER A 187 12.26 -0.96 2.09
N LEU A 188 11.27 -1.09 2.98
CA LEU A 188 9.88 -0.79 2.67
C LEU A 188 9.56 0.68 2.91
N SER A 189 8.54 1.15 2.19
CA SER A 189 8.00 2.50 2.33
C SER A 189 6.48 2.44 2.17
N PRO A 190 5.75 3.51 2.52
CA PRO A 190 4.29 3.52 2.39
C PRO A 190 3.81 3.46 0.93
N ASN A 191 4.72 3.67 -0.03
CA ASN A 191 4.45 3.51 -1.46
C ASN A 191 4.45 2.05 -1.93
N TYR A 192 4.74 1.08 -1.05
CA TYR A 192 4.58 -0.33 -1.39
C TYR A 192 3.11 -0.65 -1.73
N PRO A 193 2.82 -1.52 -2.72
CA PRO A 193 3.75 -2.18 -3.64
C PRO A 193 3.94 -1.44 -4.96
N SER A 194 3.64 -0.14 -5.03
CA SER A 194 3.58 0.66 -6.27
C SER A 194 4.94 1.16 -6.77
N ALA A 195 6.00 1.05 -5.97
CA ALA A 195 7.35 1.47 -6.33
C ALA A 195 8.34 0.29 -6.28
N ALA A 196 9.44 0.41 -7.03
CA ALA A 196 10.54 -0.53 -6.92
C ALA A 196 11.14 -0.49 -5.50
N LEU A 197 11.43 -1.66 -4.94
CA LEU A 197 11.98 -1.77 -3.60
C LEU A 197 13.50 -1.56 -3.60
N PRO A 198 14.02 -0.59 -2.83
CA PRO A 198 15.43 -0.56 -2.50
C PRO A 198 15.81 -1.86 -1.78
N PHE A 199 16.95 -2.44 -2.15
CA PHE A 199 17.39 -3.69 -1.59
C PHE A 199 18.92 -3.76 -1.49
N SER A 200 19.39 -4.65 -0.62
CA SER A 200 20.79 -5.07 -0.55
C SER A 200 20.89 -6.59 -0.35
N VAL A 201 22.00 -7.18 -0.78
CA VAL A 201 22.20 -8.63 -0.71
C VAL A 201 23.51 -8.94 -0.03
N GLN A 202 23.45 -9.80 0.99
CA GLN A 202 24.64 -10.38 1.62
C GLN A 202 24.77 -11.85 1.24
N THR A 203 25.69 -12.16 0.34
CA THR A 203 26.03 -13.54 -0.01
C THR A 203 26.84 -14.19 1.11
N LEU A 204 26.39 -15.36 1.60
CA LEU A 204 27.07 -16.15 2.62
C LEU A 204 27.73 -17.41 2.02
N ILE A 205 27.04 -18.05 1.06
CA ILE A 205 27.50 -19.24 0.33
C ILE A 205 27.01 -19.13 -1.11
N GLY A 206 27.86 -19.55 -2.06
CA GLY A 206 27.55 -19.53 -3.49
C GLY A 206 27.84 -18.19 -4.15
N ASN A 207 27.27 -17.98 -5.34
CA ASN A 207 27.56 -16.82 -6.20
C ASN A 207 26.34 -15.91 -6.44
N ILE A 208 25.25 -16.09 -5.68
CA ILE A 208 24.06 -15.26 -5.81
C ILE A 208 24.30 -13.94 -5.08
N GLY A 209 24.36 -12.84 -5.83
CA GLY A 209 24.55 -11.49 -5.30
C GLY A 209 23.50 -10.51 -5.83
N GLU A 210 23.82 -9.22 -5.76
CA GLU A 210 22.91 -8.14 -6.17
C GLU A 210 22.46 -8.24 -7.63
N LYS A 211 23.33 -8.69 -8.54
CA LYS A 211 23.03 -8.77 -9.97
C LYS A 211 21.91 -9.78 -10.25
N GLU A 212 22.01 -10.98 -9.69
CA GLU A 212 21.02 -12.05 -9.87
C GLU A 212 19.68 -11.67 -9.24
N ILE A 213 19.73 -11.07 -8.05
CA ILE A 213 18.53 -10.60 -7.33
C ILE A 213 17.88 -9.43 -8.08
N SER A 214 18.66 -8.45 -8.55
CA SER A 214 18.16 -7.35 -9.36
C SER A 214 17.41 -7.84 -10.59
N ALA A 215 17.94 -8.86 -11.28
CA ALA A 215 17.30 -9.43 -12.46
C ALA A 215 15.92 -10.04 -12.12
N VAL A 216 15.78 -10.68 -10.95
CA VAL A 216 14.50 -11.19 -10.48
C VAL A 216 13.55 -10.04 -10.12
N LEU A 217 13.96 -9.08 -9.30
CA LEU A 217 13.10 -7.97 -8.87
C LEU A 217 12.60 -7.14 -10.06
N SER A 218 13.45 -6.87 -11.05
CA SER A 218 13.04 -6.17 -12.28
C SER A 218 12.07 -6.95 -13.16
N SER A 219 12.00 -8.27 -13.02
CA SER A 219 11.05 -9.13 -13.75
C SER A 219 9.67 -9.20 -13.08
N VAL A 220 9.56 -8.81 -11.80
CA VAL A 220 8.31 -8.85 -11.05
C VAL A 220 7.57 -7.53 -11.27
N PRO A 221 6.34 -7.55 -11.82
CA PRO A 221 5.54 -6.33 -11.90
C PRO A 221 5.12 -5.85 -10.51
N VAL A 222 5.29 -4.56 -10.25
CA VAL A 222 4.75 -3.88 -9.05
C VAL A 222 3.25 -4.13 -8.91
N GLY A 223 2.74 -4.12 -7.67
CA GLY A 223 1.31 -4.35 -7.39
C GLY A 223 1.02 -5.51 -6.45
N HIS A 224 -0.23 -5.98 -6.44
CA HIS A 224 -0.75 -6.94 -5.46
C HIS A 224 0.15 -8.16 -5.26
N HIS A 225 0.39 -8.53 -4.00
CA HIS A 225 1.28 -9.62 -3.60
C HIS A 225 2.72 -9.55 -4.16
N TYR A 226 3.31 -8.35 -4.22
CA TYR A 226 4.63 -8.16 -4.83
C TYR A 226 5.72 -8.97 -4.12
N LEU A 227 5.77 -8.93 -2.80
CA LEU A 227 6.78 -9.61 -1.99
C LEU A 227 6.67 -11.13 -2.15
N ARG A 228 5.46 -11.68 -2.05
CA ARG A 228 5.20 -13.11 -2.24
C ARG A 228 5.59 -13.58 -3.64
N ARG A 229 5.25 -12.81 -4.68
CA ARG A 229 5.66 -13.11 -6.07
C ARG A 229 7.18 -13.06 -6.24
N THR A 230 7.83 -12.11 -5.59
CA THR A 230 9.30 -11.96 -5.59
C THR A 230 9.98 -13.16 -4.96
N VAL A 231 9.57 -13.56 -3.75
CA VAL A 231 10.09 -14.74 -3.06
C VAL A 231 9.87 -16.01 -3.89
N THR A 232 8.70 -16.14 -4.53
CA THR A 232 8.38 -17.28 -5.40
C THR A 232 9.34 -17.34 -6.59
N LEU A 233 9.62 -16.21 -7.24
CA LEU A 233 10.52 -16.17 -8.39
C LEU A 233 11.99 -16.35 -8.00
N ILE A 234 12.43 -15.84 -6.84
CA ILE A 234 13.76 -16.14 -6.29
C ILE A 234 13.91 -17.65 -6.11
N HIS A 235 12.93 -18.30 -5.49
CA HIS A 235 12.94 -19.74 -5.31
C HIS A 235 13.05 -20.49 -6.64
N GLN A 236 12.18 -20.17 -7.60
CA GLN A 236 12.12 -20.87 -8.89
C GLN A 236 13.39 -20.67 -9.72
N ASN A 237 13.87 -19.43 -9.83
CA ASN A 237 14.95 -19.07 -10.75
C ASN A 237 16.35 -19.30 -10.17
N LEU A 238 16.51 -19.16 -8.85
CA LEU A 238 17.83 -19.14 -8.23
C LEU A 238 18.09 -20.35 -7.31
N LEU A 239 17.04 -20.99 -6.77
CA LEU A 239 17.21 -21.98 -5.70
C LEU A 239 16.72 -23.39 -6.04
N TYR A 240 15.78 -23.54 -6.98
CA TYR A 240 15.22 -24.83 -7.39
C TYR A 240 15.78 -25.31 -8.75
N ASN A 241 15.80 -24.43 -9.76
CA ASN A 241 16.41 -24.70 -11.07
C ASN A 241 17.43 -23.61 -11.42
N PRO A 242 18.60 -23.57 -10.75
CA PRO A 242 19.66 -22.65 -11.14
C PRO A 242 20.07 -22.98 -12.59
N ARG A 243 19.91 -22.00 -13.49
CA ARG A 243 20.41 -22.10 -14.88
C ARG A 243 21.92 -22.05 -14.93
#